data_AF-A0A0N4WGL8-F1
#
_entry.id   AF-A0A0N4WGL8-F1
#
_cell.length_a   1.000
_cell.length_b   1.000
_cell.length_c   1.000
_cell.angle_alpha   90.00
_cell.angle_beta   90.00
_cell.angle_gamma   90.00
#
_symmetry.space_group_name_H-M   'P 1'
#
loop_
_entity.id
_entity.type
_entity.pdbx_description
1 polymer ?
#
loop_
_entity_poly.entity_id
_entity_poly.type
_entity_poly.pdbx_seq_one_letter_code
_entity_poly.pdbx_strand_id
1 'polypeptide(L)' 'MNYTEAENLVYEATNEDPWGPTGSQMREIANYTFQYDGFHQVTNLLWKRMLEDNRNAWRRVYKRHSSRENGF' A
#
# COMPACT_ATOMS: atom_id res chain seq x y z
N MET A 1 -14.02 10.88 -2.05
CA MET A 1 -14.26 10.37 -0.69
C MET A 1 -13.42 11.21 0.25
N ASN A 2 -13.98 11.68 1.37
CA ASN A 2 -13.17 12.33 2.41
C ASN A 2 -12.48 11.23 3.20
N TYR A 3 -11.18 11.07 2.96
CA TYR A 3 -10.34 10.16 3.73
C TYR A 3 -9.74 10.90 4.93
N THR A 4 -9.53 10.16 6.02
CA THR A 4 -8.73 10.65 7.13
C THR A 4 -7.26 10.75 6.72
N GLU A 5 -6.46 11.46 7.51
CA GLU A 5 -5.01 11.56 7.28
C GLU A 5 -4.34 10.18 7.25
N ALA A 6 -4.71 9.29 8.17
CA ALA A 6 -4.23 7.91 8.21
C ALA A 6 -4.61 7.11 6.95
N GLU A 7 -5.83 7.30 6.45
CA GLU A 7 -6.29 6.65 5.22
C GLU A 7 -5.55 7.18 3.98
N ASN A 8 -5.31 8.49 3.90
CA ASN A 8 -4.54 9.09 2.79
C ASN A 8 -3.11 8.54 2.73
N LEU A 9 -2.45 8.39 3.87
CA LEU A 9 -1.12 7.79 3.96
C LEU A 9 -1.09 6.36 3.42
N VAL A 10 -2.10 5.54 3.78
CA VAL A 10 -2.22 4.18 3.24
C VAL A 10 -2.52 4.20 1.74
N TYR A 11 -3.35 5.14 1.25
CA TYR A 11 -3.61 5.32 -0.18
C TYR A 11 -2.34 5.62 -0.97
N GLU A 12 -1.50 6.52 -0.47
CA GLU A 12 -0.23 6.87 -1.10
C GLU A 12 0.77 5.71 -1.03
N ALA A 13 0.88 5.04 0.11
CA ALA A 13 1.79 3.92 0.28
C ALA A 13 1.41 2.66 -0.54
N THR A 14 0.15 2.55 -0.94
CA THR A 14 -0.40 1.43 -1.73
C THR A 14 -0.80 1.83 -3.16
N ASN A 15 -0.23 2.93 -3.66
CA ASN A 15 -0.48 3.40 -5.00
C ASN A 15 0.04 2.40 -6.08
N GLU A 16 -0.32 2.62 -7.35
CA GLU A 16 0.09 1.72 -8.45
C GLU A 16 1.50 2.00 -8.99
N ASP A 17 2.29 2.80 -8.27
CA ASP A 17 3.61 3.20 -8.76
C ASP A 17 4.55 1.98 -8.88
N PRO A 18 5.54 2.07 -9.78
CA PRO A 18 6.61 1.09 -9.91
C PRO A 18 7.32 0.66 -8.62
N TRP A 19 7.49 1.61 -7.72
CA TRP A 19 8.35 1.51 -6.55
C TRP A 19 7.47 1.28 -5.33
N GLY A 20 8.01 0.52 -4.36
CA GLY A 20 7.30 0.32 -3.10
C GLY A 20 7.21 1.62 -2.28
N PRO A 21 6.42 1.61 -1.20
CA PRO A 21 6.34 2.74 -0.28
C PRO A 21 7.70 3.05 0.34
N THR A 22 7.91 4.32 0.65
CA THR A 22 9.13 4.77 1.31
C THR A 22 9.17 4.31 2.77
N GLY A 23 10.38 4.15 3.33
CA GLY A 23 10.55 3.78 4.73
C GLY A 23 9.97 4.80 5.72
N SER A 24 9.88 6.07 5.34
CA SER A 24 9.21 7.13 6.12
C SER A 24 7.70 6.92 6.16
N GLN A 25 7.07 6.70 5.00
CA GLN A 25 5.62 6.42 4.92
C GLN A 25 5.24 5.18 5.74
N MET A 26 6.03 4.11 5.63
CA MET A 26 5.79 2.88 6.41
C MET A 26 5.92 3.11 7.91
N ARG A 27 6.85 3.97 8.34
CA ARG A 27 7.02 4.31 9.77
C ARG A 27 5.85 5.13 10.30
N GLU A 28 5.35 6.05 9.49
CA GLU A 28 4.19 6.87 9.85
C GLU A 28 2.93 6.03 9.96
N ILE A 29 2.69 5.13 8.99
CA ILE A 29 1.63 4.12 9.06
C ILE A 29 1.77 3.26 10.31
N ALA A 30 2.98 2.79 10.64
CA ALA A 30 3.23 2.03 11.86
C ALA A 30 2.89 2.83 13.12
N ASN A 31 3.18 4.13 13.18
CA ASN A 31 2.80 4.98 14.30
C ASN A 31 1.27 5.07 14.48
N TYR A 32 0.51 5.15 13.38
CA TYR A 32 -0.96 5.14 13.43
C TYR A 32 -1.54 3.83 13.98
N THR A 33 -0.82 2.70 13.88
CA THR A 33 -1.28 1.42 14.48
C THR A 33 -1.23 1.41 16.01
N PHE A 34 -0.49 2.32 16.63
CA PHE A 34 -0.48 2.48 18.10
C PHE A 34 -1.55 3.47 18.59
N GLN A 35 -2.29 4.10 17.67
CA GLN A 35 -3.38 5.01 18.00
C GLN A 35 -4.72 4.28 17.95
N TYR A 36 -5.58 4.49 18.95
CA TYR A 36 -6.87 3.79 19.06
C TYR A 36 -7.75 3.98 17.81
N ASP A 37 -7.94 5.23 17.37
CA ASP A 37 -8.75 5.54 16.19
C ASP A 37 -8.00 5.25 14.87
N GLY A 38 -6.68 5.43 14.85
CA GLY A 38 -5.83 5.25 13.67
C GLY A 38 -5.68 3.78 13.26
N PHE A 39 -5.68 2.85 14.23
CA PHE A 39 -5.52 1.42 13.97
C PHE A 39 -6.59 0.88 13.02
N HIS A 40 -7.87 1.17 13.31
CA HIS A 40 -8.97 0.67 12.50
C HIS A 40 -8.99 1.30 11.10
N GLN A 41 -8.63 2.59 11.00
CA GLN A 41 -8.55 3.31 9.72
C GLN A 41 -7.49 2.71 8.81
N VAL A 42 -6.27 2.52 9.33
CA VAL A 42 -5.15 1.94 8.58
C VAL A 42 -5.45 0.49 8.17
N THR A 43 -5.85 -0.33 9.14
CA THR A 43 -5.96 -1.79 8.93
C THR A 43 -7.07 -2.13 7.95
N ASN A 44 -8.25 -1.50 8.07
CA ASN A 44 -9.38 -1.77 7.19
C ASN A 44 -9.07 -1.37 5.74
N LEU A 45 -8.47 -0.21 5.55
CA LEU A 45 -8.12 0.25 4.21
C LEU A 45 -7.00 -0.58 3.59
N LEU A 46 -5.98 -0.94 4.36
CA LEU A 46 -4.90 -1.81 3.92
C LEU A 46 -5.43 -3.17 3.46
N TRP A 47 -6.34 -3.78 4.23
CA TRP A 47 -6.98 -5.05 3.89
C TRP A 47 -7.76 -4.97 2.58
N LYS A 48 -8.59 -3.93 2.43
CA LYS A 48 -9.35 -3.66 1.20
C LYS A 48 -8.44 -3.53 -0.02
N ARG A 49 -7.39 -2.72 0.10
CA ARG A 49 -6.40 -2.49 -0.96
C ARG A 49 -5.64 -3.76 -1.34
N MET A 50 -5.25 -4.59 -0.38
CA MET A 50 -4.46 -5.79 -0.65
C MET A 50 -5.29 -6.93 -1.26
N LEU A 51 -6.54 -7.10 -0.84
CA LEU A 51 -7.30 -8.33 -1.11
C LEU A 51 -8.53 -8.13 -1.99
N GLU A 52 -9.23 -7.00 -1.86
CA GLU A 52 -10.44 -6.75 -2.65
C GLU A 52 -10.08 -6.15 -4.01
N ASP A 53 -9.26 -5.10 -4.02
CA ASP A 53 -8.91 -4.35 -5.25
C ASP A 53 -7.80 -5.03 -6.07
N ASN A 54 -7.05 -5.98 -5.49
CA ASN A 54 -5.75 -6.39 -6.05
C ASN A 54 -5.62 -7.83 -6.54
N ARG A 55 -6.74 -8.45 -6.93
CA ARG A 55 -6.78 -9.84 -7.42
C ARG A 55 -5.83 -10.14 -8.61
N ASN A 56 -5.40 -9.12 -9.34
CA ASN A 56 -4.49 -9.23 -10.49
C ASN A 56 -3.08 -8.63 -10.27
N ALA A 57 -2.77 -7.99 -9.12
CA ALA A 57 -1.43 -7.40 -8.92
C ALA A 57 -0.31 -8.42 -8.90
N TRP A 58 -0.58 -9.63 -8.42
CA TRP A 58 0.43 -10.69 -8.42
C TRP A 58 0.99 -10.93 -9.83
N ARG A 59 0.18 -10.77 -10.89
CA ARG A 59 0.61 -10.84 -12.29
C ARG A 59 1.49 -9.66 -12.70
N ARG A 60 1.20 -8.45 -12.20
CA ARG A 60 2.02 -7.24 -12.44
C ARG A 60 3.38 -7.36 -11.76
N VAL A 61 3.42 -7.80 -10.50
CA VAL A 61 4.66 -8.05 -9.76
C VAL A 61 5.52 -9.10 -10.47
N TYR A 62 4.90 -10.20 -10.91
CA TYR A 62 5.58 -11.26 -11.66
C TYR A 62 6.15 -10.76 -13.00
N LYS A 63 5.36 -10.06 -13.82
CA LYS A 63 5.85 -9.46 -15.09
C LYS A 63 6.99 -8.47 -14.84
N ARG A 64 6.92 -7.64 -13.79
CA ARG A 64 7.99 -6.70 -13.43
C ARG A 64 9.30 -7.38 -13.08
N HIS A 65 9.26 -8.48 -12.34
CA HIS A 65 10.45 -9.28 -12.04
C HIS A 65 11.03 -9.90 -13.31
N SER A 66 10.18 -10.51 -14.14
CA SER A 66 10.60 -11.13 -15.40
C SER A 66 11.19 -10.11 -16.40
N SER A 67 10.66 -8.89 -16.48
CA SER A 67 11.21 -7.84 -17.35
C SER A 67 12.55 -7.28 -16.85
N ARG A 68 12.83 -7.34 -15.53
CA ARG A 68 14.15 -6.94 -14.98
C ARG A 68 15.22 -8.01 -15.22
N GLU A 69 14.83 -9.29 -15.29
CA GLU A 69 15.76 -10.39 -15.61
C GLU A 69 16.09 -10.48 -17.10
N ASN A 70 15.19 -10.02 -17.98
CA ASN A 70 15.36 -10.06 -19.44
C ASN A 70 15.80 -8.73 -20.07
N GLY A 71 16.59 -7.91 -19.34
CA GLY A 71 16.99 -6.56 -19.73
C GLY A 71 17.18 -6.30 -21.23
N PHE A 72 16.11 -5.77 -21.83
CA PHE A 72 16.10 -4.61 -22.73
C PHE A 72 15.52 -3.44 -21.95
#